data_AF-A0A940KG06-F1
#
_entry.id   AF-A0A940KG06-F1
#
_cell.length_a   1.000
_cell.length_b   1.000
_cell.length_c   1.000
_cell.angle_alpha   90.00
_cell.angle_beta   90.00
_cell.angle_gamma   90.00
#
_symmetry.space_group_name_H-M   'P 1'
#
loop_
_entity.id
_entity.type
_entity.pdbx_description
1 polymer ?
#
loop_
_entity_poly.entity_id
_entity_poly.type
_entity_poly.pdbx_seq_one_letter_code
_entity_poly.pdbx_strand_id
1 'polypeptide(L)'
;MEFANLFGKASKLASEVHRSLPPERRNYQLFRKMTGLANQMLKDGIDEISLAEALRKMAWNSKKRLPVKDKKKQAINGEERSPKKLDIAEIGQPQAVLNHSVGVLRYKPTGIPCDNAPRLKKNVGVIDPMQQCAVGSGLFRYTLTRQLQTEYCLILLP
;
A
#
# COMPACT_ATOMS: atom_id res chain seq x y z
N MET A 1 7.81 -8.35 -12.20
CA MET A 1 6.81 -8.01 -11.16
C MET A 1 7.45 -7.60 -9.82
N GLU A 2 8.72 -7.17 -9.80
CA GLU A 2 9.46 -7.01 -8.53
C GLU A 2 9.07 -5.76 -7.73
N PHE A 3 8.65 -4.69 -8.40
CA PHE A 3 8.26 -3.44 -7.75
C PHE A 3 7.02 -3.55 -6.85
N ALA A 4 6.10 -4.46 -7.17
CA ALA A 4 4.90 -4.68 -6.34
C ALA A 4 5.29 -5.25 -4.97
N ASN A 5 6.30 -6.12 -4.93
CA ASN A 5 6.80 -6.72 -3.68
C ASN A 5 7.51 -5.68 -2.81
N LEU A 6 8.28 -4.77 -3.41
CA LEU A 6 8.96 -3.70 -2.68
C LEU A 6 7.97 -2.75 -2.00
N PHE A 7 6.91 -2.36 -2.71
CA PHE A 7 5.89 -1.48 -2.13
C PHE A 7 5.11 -2.17 -0.99
N GLY A 8 4.83 -3.47 -1.14
CA GLY A 8 4.24 -4.29 -0.07
C GLY A 8 5.11 -4.31 1.20
N LYS A 9 6.42 -4.53 1.04
CA LYS A 9 7.39 -4.48 2.14
C LYS A 9 7.46 -3.10 2.80
N ALA A 10 7.55 -2.03 2.00
CA ALA A 10 7.57 -0.65 2.49
C ALA A 10 6.31 -0.32 3.32
N SER A 11 5.14 -0.73 2.84
CA SER A 11 3.86 -0.52 3.53
C SER A 11 3.79 -1.28 4.85
N LYS A 12 4.28 -2.53 4.88
CA LYS A 12 4.35 -3.35 6.10
C LYS A 12 5.23 -2.69 7.16
N LEU A 13 6.46 -2.31 6.81
CA LEU A 13 7.40 -1.65 7.74
C LEU A 13 6.85 -0.31 8.26
N ALA A 14 6.27 0.51 7.37
CA ALA A 14 5.65 1.77 7.78
C ALA A 14 4.45 1.55 8.71
N SER A 15 3.65 0.50 8.50
CA SER A 15 2.50 0.16 9.35
C SER A 15 2.93 -0.27 10.76
N GLU A 16 4.01 -1.06 10.86
CA GLU A 16 4.58 -1.47 12.15
C GLU A 16 5.06 -0.27 12.97
N VAL A 17 5.80 0.65 12.35
CA VAL A 17 6.25 1.90 13.00
C VAL A 17 5.09 2.84 13.30
N HIS A 18 4.06 2.88 12.46
CA HIS A 18 2.88 3.72 12.69
C HIS A 18 2.03 3.22 13.86
N ARG A 19 1.89 1.90 14.01
CA ARG A 19 1.14 1.28 15.12
C ARG A 19 1.81 1.48 16.48
N SER A 20 3.13 1.57 16.54
CA SER A 20 3.85 1.84 17.80
C SER A 20 3.75 3.29 18.28
N LEU A 21 3.28 4.22 17.42
CA LEU A 21 2.99 5.60 17.82
C LEU A 21 1.72 5.66 18.70
N PRO A 22 1.67 6.60 19.66
CA PRO A 22 0.44 6.89 20.39
C PRO A 22 -0.63 7.50 19.46
N PRO A 23 -1.93 7.29 19.73
CA PRO A 23 -3.01 7.62 18.80
C PRO A 23 -3.06 9.12 18.45
N GLU A 24 -2.66 10.02 19.35
CA GLU A 24 -2.64 11.47 19.09
C GLU A 24 -1.62 11.86 18.02
N ARG A 25 -0.63 11.00 17.76
CA ARG A 25 0.40 11.20 16.73
C ARG A 25 0.14 10.39 15.46
N ARG A 26 -0.83 9.48 15.47
CA ARG A 26 -1.17 8.66 14.30
C ARG A 26 -1.90 9.52 13.27
N ASN A 27 -1.16 10.07 12.32
CA ASN A 27 -1.70 10.81 11.19
C ASN A 27 -1.55 10.01 9.89
N TYR A 28 -2.59 9.99 9.06
CA TYR A 28 -2.56 9.37 7.73
C TYR A 28 -1.49 9.98 6.82
N GLN A 29 -1.26 11.30 6.92
CA GLN A 29 -0.20 11.98 6.16
C GLN A 29 1.20 11.50 6.59
N LEU A 30 1.40 11.24 7.88
CA LEU A 30 2.66 10.70 8.39
C LEU A 30 2.89 9.29 7.85
N PHE A 31 1.86 8.45 7.88
CA PHE A 31 1.92 7.10 7.29
C PHE A 31 2.33 7.15 5.80
N ARG A 32 1.66 7.96 4.97
CA ARG A 32 2.00 8.09 3.54
C ARG A 32 3.43 8.55 3.31
N LYS A 33 3.93 9.51 4.12
CA LYS A 33 5.33 9.98 4.05
C LYS A 33 6.30 8.86 4.39
N MET A 34 6.03 8.10 5.45
CA MET A 34 6.87 6.96 5.85
C MET A 34 6.89 5.88 4.77
N THR A 35 5.74 5.50 4.19
CA THR A 35 5.69 4.51 3.10
C THR A 35 6.47 4.98 1.86
N GLY A 36 6.37 6.27 1.51
CA GLY A 36 7.12 6.85 0.39
C GLY A 36 8.63 6.76 0.59
N LEU A 37 9.11 7.17 1.77
CA LEU A 37 10.53 7.07 2.13
C LEU A 37 11.01 5.63 2.21
N ALA A 38 10.25 4.74 2.84
CA ALA A 38 10.57 3.31 2.91
C ALA A 38 10.73 2.71 1.51
N ASN A 39 9.83 3.06 0.58
CA ASN A 39 9.92 2.59 -0.80
C ASN A 39 11.14 3.15 -1.54
N GLN A 40 11.57 4.38 -1.26
CA GLN A 40 12.81 4.93 -1.81
C GLN A 40 14.03 4.19 -1.25
N MET A 41 14.13 4.05 0.08
CA MET A 41 15.24 3.37 0.75
C MET A 41 15.38 1.90 0.35
N LEU A 42 14.27 1.19 0.13
CA LEU A 42 14.29 -0.18 -0.39
C LEU A 42 14.77 -0.26 -1.85
N LYS A 43 14.49 0.76 -2.66
CA LYS A 43 15.04 0.84 -4.03
C LYS A 43 16.54 1.11 -4.02
N ASP A 44 17.02 1.83 -3.01
CA ASP A 44 18.44 2.11 -2.81
C ASP A 44 19.20 0.91 -2.21
N GLY A 45 18.51 -0.21 -1.92
CA GLY A 45 19.12 -1.42 -1.38
C GLY A 45 19.44 -1.35 0.12
N ILE A 46 18.81 -0.43 0.85
CA ILE A 46 18.99 -0.31 2.30
C ILE A 46 18.30 -1.49 3.01
N ASP A 47 18.98 -2.04 4.01
CA ASP A 47 18.47 -3.13 4.83
C ASP A 47 17.21 -2.74 5.63
N GLU A 48 16.33 -3.72 5.83
CA GLU A 48 15.02 -3.53 6.45
C GLU A 48 15.14 -3.05 7.92
N ILE A 49 16.20 -3.46 8.64
CA ILE A 49 16.44 -3.09 10.04
C ILE A 49 16.81 -1.60 10.15
N SER A 50 17.82 -1.18 9.38
CA SER A 50 18.26 0.22 9.30
C SER A 50 17.14 1.16 8.86
N LEU A 51 16.29 0.69 7.94
CA LEU A 51 15.13 1.42 7.46
C LEU A 51 14.10 1.64 8.58
N ALA A 52 13.79 0.60 9.36
CA ALA A 52 12.85 0.70 10.48
C ALA A 52 13.32 1.72 11.54
N GLU A 53 14.61 1.75 11.85
CA GLU A 53 15.20 2.73 12.76
C GLU A 53 15.09 4.17 12.23
N ALA A 54 15.40 4.38 10.95
CA ALA A 54 15.26 5.68 10.30
C ALA A 54 13.81 6.18 10.34
N LEU A 55 12.84 5.31 10.07
CA LEU A 55 11.41 5.63 10.15
C LEU A 55 10.99 5.98 11.59
N ARG A 56 11.45 5.24 12.60
CA ARG A 56 11.17 5.55 14.02
C ARG A 56 11.72 6.92 14.40
N LYS A 57 12.95 7.24 14.00
CA LYS A 57 13.57 8.55 14.26
C LYS A 57 12.75 9.68 13.62
N MET A 58 12.30 9.50 12.39
CA MET A 58 11.46 10.48 11.69
C MET A 58 10.11 10.69 12.38
N ALA A 59 9.44 9.60 12.73
CA ALA A 59 8.11 9.64 13.34
C ALA A 59 8.14 10.31 14.73
N TRP A 60 9.18 10.08 15.54
CA TRP A 60 9.29 10.66 16.88
C TRP A 60 9.73 12.12 16.86
N ASN A 61 10.47 12.54 15.83
CA ASN A 61 10.94 13.92 15.68
C ASN A 61 9.89 14.87 15.05
N SER A 62 8.72 14.36 14.65
CA SER A 62 7.62 15.17 14.09
C SER A 62 6.90 16.07 15.11
N LYS A 63 7.59 16.50 16.17
CA LYS A 63 7.07 17.34 17.29
C LYS A 63 6.47 18.68 16.86
N LYS A 64 6.60 19.10 15.60
CA LYS A 64 5.83 20.22 15.05
C LYS A 64 4.39 19.79 14.88
N ARG A 65 3.62 19.87 15.98
CA ARG A 65 2.16 19.90 15.93
C ARG A 65 1.77 20.97 14.91
N LEU A 66 1.32 20.56 13.72
CA LEU A 66 0.53 21.47 12.90
C LEU A 66 -0.67 21.81 13.78
N PRO A 67 -0.95 23.10 14.06
CA PRO A 67 -2.19 23.45 14.74
C PRO A 67 -3.28 22.78 13.92
N VAL A 68 -3.97 21.80 14.54
CA VAL A 68 -5.20 21.28 13.98
C VAL A 68 -6.08 22.52 13.99
N LYS A 69 -6.09 23.23 12.86
CA LYS A 69 -7.12 24.21 12.60
C LYS A 69 -8.36 23.35 12.59
N ASP A 70 -9.01 23.26 13.73
CA ASP A 70 -10.37 22.79 13.85
C ASP A 70 -11.06 23.52 12.72
N LYS A 71 -11.36 22.77 11.65
CA LYS A 71 -12.06 23.34 10.52
C LYS A 71 -13.43 23.62 11.11
N LYS A 72 -13.55 24.83 11.67
CA LYS A 72 -14.78 25.56 11.91
C LYS A 72 -15.65 25.19 10.74
N LYS A 73 -16.64 24.35 11.03
CA LYS A 73 -17.59 23.76 10.09
C LYS A 73 -17.82 24.79 8.99
N GLN A 74 -17.11 24.65 7.87
CA GLN A 74 -17.53 25.36 6.68
C GLN A 74 -18.82 24.64 6.40
N ALA A 75 -19.91 25.29 6.81
CA ALA A 75 -21.24 24.94 6.38
C ALA A 75 -21.11 24.74 4.88
N ILE A 76 -21.10 23.46 4.48
CA ILE A 76 -21.46 23.08 3.14
C ILE A 76 -22.89 23.58 3.10
N ASN A 77 -23.07 24.83 2.64
CA ASN A 77 -24.36 25.31 2.19
C ASN A 77 -24.77 24.27 1.17
N GLY A 78 -25.66 23.38 1.62
CA GLY A 78 -26.26 22.37 0.79
C GLY A 78 -27.04 23.13 -0.26
N GLU A 79 -26.41 23.34 -1.41
CA GLU A 79 -27.17 23.44 -2.64
C GLU A 79 -27.72 22.04 -2.87
N GLU A 80 -28.94 21.90 -2.37
CA GLU A 80 -29.84 20.78 -2.45
C GLU A 80 -29.94 20.34 -3.92
N ARG A 81 -28.98 19.51 -4.36
CA ARG A 81 -29.14 18.77 -5.61
C ARG A 81 -30.25 17.77 -5.37
N SER A 82 -31.44 18.24 -5.69
CA SER A 82 -32.68 17.49 -5.74
C SER A 82 -32.37 16.13 -6.36
N PRO A 83 -32.69 15.02 -5.69
CA PRO A 83 -32.53 13.71 -6.29
C PRO A 83 -33.36 13.71 -7.57
N LYS A 84 -32.67 13.62 -8.72
CA LYS A 84 -33.34 13.29 -9.97
C LYS A 84 -34.05 11.97 -9.69
N LYS A 85 -35.40 12.01 -9.72
CA LYS A 85 -36.25 10.82 -9.70
C LYS A 85 -35.71 9.88 -10.78
N LEU A 86 -34.95 8.88 -10.36
CA LEU A 86 -34.73 7.71 -11.17
C LEU A 86 -36.02 6.94 -11.00
N ASP A 87 -36.83 6.92 -12.06
CA ASP A 87 -38.00 6.08 -12.16
C ASP A 87 -37.51 4.63 -12.07
N ILE A 88 -37.53 4.09 -10.86
CA ILE A 88 -37.29 2.67 -10.59
C ILE A 88 -38.54 1.97 -11.08
N ALA A 89 -38.53 1.60 -12.36
CA ALA A 89 -39.48 0.66 -12.91
C ALA A 89 -39.47 -0.61 -12.05
N GLU A 90 -40.67 -1.04 -11.71
CA GLU A 90 -41.01 -2.17 -10.86
C GLU A 90 -40.18 -3.42 -11.19
N ILE A 91 -39.20 -3.74 -10.35
CA ILE A 91 -38.63 -5.08 -10.29
C ILE A 91 -39.52 -5.88 -9.34
N GLY A 92 -40.33 -6.75 -9.94
CA GLY A 92 -41.31 -7.60 -9.27
C GLY A 92 -40.72 -8.40 -8.11
N GLN A 93 -41.53 -8.55 -7.06
CA GLN A 93 -41.26 -9.33 -5.87
C GLN A 93 -41.02 -10.82 -6.22
N PRO A 94 -39.86 -11.42 -5.90
CA PRO A 94 -39.74 -12.87 -5.87
C PRO A 94 -40.38 -13.39 -4.57
N GLN A 95 -41.48 -14.14 -4.71
CA GLN A 95 -42.08 -14.88 -3.61
C GLN A 95 -41.10 -15.92 -3.07
N ALA A 96 -40.94 -15.92 -1.74
CA ALA A 96 -40.13 -16.89 -1.02
C ALA A 96 -40.79 -18.27 -1.06
N VAL A 97 -40.24 -19.20 -1.83
CA VAL A 97 -40.55 -20.62 -1.70
C VAL A 97 -39.45 -21.26 -0.85
N LEU A 98 -39.78 -21.55 0.40
CA LEU A 98 -38.97 -22.36 1.32
C LEU A 98 -38.98 -23.81 0.84
N ASN A 99 -37.87 -24.28 0.29
CA ASN A 99 -37.61 -25.71 0.09
C ASN A 99 -36.30 -26.09 0.77
N HIS A 100 -36.43 -26.86 1.85
CA HIS A 100 -35.34 -27.61 2.46
C HIS A 100 -34.81 -28.65 1.46
N SER A 101 -33.54 -28.56 1.05
CA SER A 101 -32.78 -29.74 0.62
C SER A 101 -31.27 -29.48 0.65
N VAL A 102 -30.56 -30.50 1.11
CA VAL A 102 -29.12 -30.57 1.29
C VAL A 102 -28.43 -30.45 -0.07
N GLY A 103 -27.66 -29.39 -0.29
CA GLY A 103 -27.12 -29.06 -1.61
C GLY A 103 -25.63 -28.73 -1.58
N VAL A 104 -24.84 -29.55 -2.27
CA VAL A 104 -23.42 -29.36 -2.61
C VAL A 104 -23.17 -27.91 -3.05
N LEU A 105 -22.21 -27.23 -2.39
CA LEU A 105 -21.77 -25.88 -2.75
C LEU A 105 -21.06 -25.91 -4.12
N ARG A 106 -21.84 -25.82 -5.19
CA ARG A 106 -21.35 -25.37 -6.50
C ARG A 106 -21.23 -23.86 -6.45
N TYR A 107 -20.00 -23.36 -6.44
CA TYR A 107 -19.70 -21.95 -6.64
C TYR A 107 -20.32 -21.49 -7.97
N LYS A 108 -21.37 -20.67 -7.90
CA LYS A 108 -21.86 -19.91 -9.06
C LYS A 108 -20.83 -18.80 -9.33
N PRO A 109 -20.25 -18.71 -10.54
CA PRO A 109 -19.47 -17.54 -10.91
C PRO A 109 -20.42 -16.35 -10.89
N THR A 110 -20.23 -15.43 -9.94
CA THR A 110 -20.86 -14.12 -10.00
C THR A 110 -20.24 -13.42 -11.21
N GLY A 111 -20.96 -13.45 -12.33
CA GLY A 111 -20.71 -12.59 -13.46
C GLY A 111 -20.89 -11.16 -12.99
N ILE A 112 -19.81 -10.57 -12.50
CA ILE A 112 -19.70 -9.12 -12.34
C ILE A 112 -19.68 -8.59 -13.77
N PRO A 113 -20.70 -7.83 -14.22
CA PRO A 113 -20.70 -7.24 -15.55
C PRO A 113 -19.51 -6.28 -15.65
N CYS A 114 -18.61 -6.56 -16.58
CA CYS A 114 -17.37 -5.80 -16.83
C CYS A 114 -17.63 -4.46 -17.55
N ASP A 115 -18.77 -3.80 -17.32
CA ASP A 115 -19.20 -2.64 -18.12
C ASP A 115 -18.61 -1.30 -17.64
N ASN A 116 -17.77 -1.30 -16.61
CA ASN A 116 -17.06 -0.11 -16.15
C ASN A 116 -15.53 -0.32 -16.06
N ALA A 117 -14.96 -0.96 -17.07
CA ALA A 117 -13.53 -0.83 -17.31
C ALA A 117 -13.22 0.62 -17.72
N PRO A 118 -12.38 1.37 -16.97
CA PRO A 118 -11.93 2.68 -17.42
C PRO A 118 -11.25 2.51 -18.78
N ARG A 119 -11.76 3.20 -19.80
CA ARG A 119 -11.14 3.34 -21.13
C ARG A 119 -9.72 3.88 -20.94
N LEU A 120 -8.75 2.99 -20.83
CA LEU A 120 -7.34 3.33 -20.99
C LEU A 120 -7.19 3.87 -22.41
N LYS A 121 -7.02 5.19 -22.52
CA LYS A 121 -6.65 5.85 -23.77
C LYS A 121 -5.32 5.23 -24.21
N LYS A 122 -5.39 4.35 -25.21
CA LYS A 122 -4.24 3.82 -25.93
C LYS A 122 -3.58 4.99 -26.66
N ASN A 123 -2.65 5.67 -26.01
CA ASN A 123 -1.58 6.35 -26.74
C ASN A 123 -0.62 5.23 -27.19
N VAL A 124 -0.88 4.75 -28.40
CA VAL A 124 -0.01 3.82 -29.13
C VAL A 124 1.23 4.62 -29.53
N GLY A 125 2.21 4.68 -28.63
CA GLY A 125 3.59 4.87 -29.02
C GLY A 125 4.08 3.52 -29.53
N VAL A 126 4.30 3.45 -30.84
CA VAL A 126 5.05 2.38 -31.50
C VAL A 126 6.41 2.28 -30.81
N ILE A 127 6.68 1.15 -30.15
CA ILE A 127 8.03 0.80 -29.70
C ILE A 127 8.35 -0.53 -30.37
N ASP A 128 9.40 -0.48 -31.18
CA ASP A 128 9.93 -1.54 -32.01
C ASP A 128 10.24 -2.83 -31.24
N PRO A 129 9.96 -4.01 -31.81
CA PRO A 129 10.43 -5.29 -31.30
C PRO A 129 11.84 -5.59 -31.85
N MET A 130 12.88 -5.03 -31.23
CA MET A 130 14.25 -5.53 -31.41
C MET A 130 15.04 -5.43 -30.12
N GLN A 131 15.14 -6.55 -29.40
CA GLN A 131 16.42 -7.22 -29.15
C GLN A 131 16.22 -8.36 -28.16
N GLN A 132 16.19 -9.56 -28.71
CA GLN A 132 16.61 -10.77 -28.03
C GLN A 132 18.11 -10.64 -27.72
N CYS A 133 18.46 -10.60 -26.44
CA CYS A 133 19.77 -11.06 -25.99
C CYS A 133 19.55 -12.18 -24.98
N ALA A 134 19.59 -13.41 -25.49
CA ALA A 134 20.12 -14.55 -24.75
C ALA A 134 21.55 -14.22 -24.32
N VAL A 135 21.95 -14.49 -23.07
CA VAL A 135 22.95 -15.50 -22.64
C VAL A 135 22.98 -15.50 -21.10
N GLY A 136 23.16 -16.66 -20.47
CA GLY A 136 23.87 -16.72 -19.19
C GLY A 136 23.18 -17.45 -18.03
N SER A 137 22.98 -18.76 -18.15
CA SER A 137 22.83 -19.67 -17.02
C SER A 137 24.10 -19.64 -16.15
N GLY A 138 24.05 -18.90 -15.03
CA GLY A 138 25.08 -18.88 -14.00
C GLY A 138 24.56 -19.47 -12.69
N LEU A 139 24.93 -20.72 -12.41
CA LEU A 139 24.85 -21.34 -11.09
C LEU A 139 25.71 -20.53 -10.11
N PHE A 140 25.09 -19.65 -9.33
CA PHE A 140 25.75 -19.02 -8.19
C PHE A 140 25.37 -19.77 -6.91
N ARG A 141 26.18 -20.80 -6.63
CA ARG A 141 26.36 -21.31 -5.27
C ARG A 141 27.29 -20.33 -4.55
N TYR A 142 26.80 -19.67 -3.50
CA TYR A 142 27.68 -19.19 -2.44
C TYR A 142 27.31 -19.83 -1.11
N THR A 143 28.21 -20.71 -0.70
CA THR A 143 28.42 -21.19 0.65
C THR A 143 28.88 -20.06 1.56
N LEU A 144 28.17 -19.88 2.66
CA LEU A 144 28.66 -19.86 4.05
C LEU A 144 30.07 -19.29 4.37
N THR A 145 30.10 -18.52 5.47
CA THR A 145 31.18 -18.23 6.44
C THR A 145 32.01 -16.94 6.33
N ARG A 146 31.78 -16.05 7.32
CA ARG A 146 32.72 -15.10 8.00
C ARG A 146 31.85 -14.25 8.94
N GLN A 147 31.78 -14.39 10.27
CA GLN A 147 32.80 -14.55 11.31
C GLN A 147 33.90 -13.48 11.24
N LEU A 148 33.67 -12.36 11.94
CA LEU A 148 34.63 -11.43 12.58
C LEU A 148 33.80 -10.65 13.63
N GLN A 149 33.82 -11.00 14.93
CA GLN A 149 34.80 -10.55 15.94
C GLN A 149 35.06 -9.03 15.86
N THR A 150 34.41 -8.24 16.72
CA THR A 150 34.98 -7.70 17.98
C THR A 150 36.33 -7.02 17.80
N GLU A 151 36.35 -5.68 17.72
CA GLU A 151 37.36 -4.76 18.29
C GLU A 151 36.65 -3.43 18.61
N TYR A 152 36.50 -3.06 19.88
CA TYR A 152 37.41 -2.19 20.67
C TYR A 152 37.67 -0.81 20.03
N CYS A 153 37.09 0.25 20.62
CA CYS A 153 37.87 1.41 21.03
C CYS A 153 37.07 2.30 22.00
N LEU A 154 37.35 2.08 23.29
CA LEU A 154 37.14 3.03 24.37
C LEU A 154 37.93 4.31 24.03
N ILE A 155 37.23 5.42 23.82
CA ILE A 155 37.84 6.75 23.90
C ILE A 155 37.32 7.37 25.21
N LEU A 156 37.99 7.00 26.29
CA LEU A 156 38.13 7.83 27.49
C LEU A 156 39.23 8.85 27.17
N LEU A 157 38.91 10.14 27.18
CA LEU A 157 39.89 11.21 27.30
C LEU A 157 39.60 12.01 28.58
N PRO A 158 40.66 12.61 29.15
CA PRO A 158 40.82 12.92 30.58
C PRO A 158 39.99 14.10 31.09
#